data_AF-A0A416D6J9-F1
#
_entry.id   AF-A0A416D6J9-F1
#
_cell.length_a   1.000
_cell.length_b   1.000
_cell.length_c   1.000
_cell.angle_alpha   90.00
_cell.angle_beta   90.00
_cell.angle_gamma   90.00
#
_symmetry.space_group_name_H-M   'P 1'
#
loop_
_entity.id
_entity.type
_entity.pdbx_description
1 polymer ?
#
loop_
_entity_poly.entity_id
_entity_poly.type
_entity_poly.pdbx_seq_one_letter_code
_entity_poly.pdbx_strand_id
1 'polypeptide(L)'
;MAAIAASSTARTAITNSATAKNALASSPLKKTVTKGNGNGWENRTIRNGMGYLISCYNANSGGEAGSTWYKLDGAQTSQPAGTTNVGKFFTSSLAIYWWSSTSSVTYIPC
;
A
#
# COMPACT_ATOMS: atom_id res chain seq x y z
N MET A 1 -2.28 13.89 10.83
CA MET A 1 -1.74 13.67 9.48
C MET A 1 -1.57 14.94 8.65
N ALA A 2 -2.46 15.94 8.74
CA ALA A 2 -2.40 17.18 7.95
C ALA A 2 -1.03 17.90 7.91
N ALA A 3 -0.33 18.02 9.05
CA ALA A 3 1.00 18.64 9.09
C ALA A 3 2.09 17.82 8.37
N ILE A 4 2.04 16.48 8.48
CA ILE A 4 2.95 15.56 7.77
C ILE A 4 2.63 15.57 6.27
N ALA A 5 1.35 15.64 5.94
CA ALA A 5 0.84 15.78 4.58
C ALA A 5 1.34 17.07 3.89
N ALA A 6 1.50 18.16 4.62
CA ALA A 6 1.97 19.43 4.06
C ALA A 6 3.51 19.50 3.87
N SER A 7 4.29 18.57 4.44
CA SER A 7 5.77 18.65 4.45
C SER A 7 6.44 17.41 3.86
N SER A 8 7.09 17.56 2.70
CA SER A 8 7.91 16.50 2.11
C SER A 8 9.04 16.05 3.04
N THR A 9 9.65 16.99 3.76
CA THR A 9 10.69 16.70 4.77
C THR A 9 10.17 15.78 5.88
N ALA A 10 8.98 16.07 6.43
CA ALA A 10 8.38 15.24 7.47
C ALA A 10 8.04 13.83 6.94
N ARG A 11 7.51 13.73 5.70
CA ARG A 11 7.25 12.42 5.07
C ARG A 11 8.52 11.59 4.91
N THR A 12 9.59 12.19 4.40
CA THR A 12 10.89 11.53 4.23
C THR A 12 11.46 11.07 5.56
N ALA A 13 11.41 11.91 6.60
CA ALA A 13 11.88 11.56 7.94
C ALA A 13 11.15 10.35 8.52
N ILE A 14 9.83 10.26 8.32
CA ILE A 14 9.02 9.11 8.76
C ILE A 14 9.36 7.85 7.96
N THR A 15 9.46 7.94 6.63
CA THR A 15 9.81 6.78 5.77
C THR A 15 11.18 6.18 6.13
N ASN A 16 12.12 7.03 6.57
CA ASN A 16 13.46 6.60 7.00
C ASN A 16 13.52 6.13 8.46
N SER A 17 12.49 6.38 9.28
CA SER A 17 12.47 6.02 10.70
C SER A 17 11.77 4.68 10.95
N ALA A 18 12.53 3.66 11.36
CA ALA A 18 11.95 2.36 11.72
C ALA A 18 10.91 2.47 12.84
N THR A 19 11.17 3.27 13.87
CA THR A 19 10.23 3.52 14.97
C THR A 19 8.92 4.13 14.48
N ALA A 20 8.98 5.14 13.62
CA ALA A 20 7.78 5.78 13.08
C ALA A 20 6.99 4.81 12.19
N LYS A 21 7.67 4.01 11.35
CA LYS A 21 7.01 2.99 10.52
C LYS A 21 6.31 1.92 11.36
N ASN A 22 6.95 1.45 12.43
CA ASN A 22 6.37 0.47 13.35
C ASN A 22 5.16 1.04 14.10
N ALA A 23 5.24 2.30 14.56
CA ALA A 23 4.11 2.98 15.18
C ALA A 23 2.92 3.12 14.22
N LEU A 24 3.16 3.44 12.95
CA LEU A 24 2.13 3.49 11.92
C LEU A 24 1.56 2.10 11.62
N ALA A 25 2.38 1.06 11.49
CA ALA A 25 1.91 -0.31 11.29
C ALA A 25 1.00 -0.81 12.44
N SER A 26 1.25 -0.34 13.67
CA SER A 26 0.45 -0.62 14.85
C SER A 26 -0.76 0.31 15.02
N SER A 27 -0.90 1.35 14.20
CA SER A 27 -1.97 2.34 14.33
C SER A 27 -3.37 1.70 14.27
N PRO A 28 -4.31 2.10 15.13
CA PRO A 28 -5.70 1.67 15.03
C PRO A 28 -6.43 2.27 13.82
N LEU A 29 -5.84 3.29 13.19
CA LEU A 29 -6.41 3.96 12.01
C LEU A 29 -6.10 3.22 10.69
N LYS A 30 -5.31 2.13 10.74
CA LYS A 30 -5.03 1.34 9.55
C LYS A 30 -6.29 0.68 9.02
N LYS A 31 -6.36 0.61 7.70
CA LYS A 31 -7.40 -0.06 6.95
C LYS A 31 -6.76 -1.13 6.10
N THR A 32 -7.37 -2.31 6.09
CA THR A 32 -6.99 -3.41 5.20
C THR A 32 -8.10 -3.61 4.19
N VAL A 33 -7.75 -3.58 2.90
CA VAL A 33 -8.65 -3.92 1.81
C VAL A 33 -8.19 -5.24 1.24
N THR A 34 -9.04 -6.25 1.35
CA THR A 34 -8.85 -7.55 0.70
C THR A 34 -9.60 -7.55 -0.63
N LYS A 35 -9.04 -8.19 -1.66
CA LYS A 35 -9.70 -8.26 -2.97
C LYS A 35 -11.11 -8.84 -2.87
N GLY A 36 -11.25 -9.97 -2.17
CA GLY A 36 -12.53 -10.58 -1.77
C GLY A 36 -13.29 -11.29 -2.89
N ASN A 37 -13.34 -10.71 -4.09
CA ASN A 37 -13.96 -11.33 -5.26
C ASN A 37 -12.99 -12.36 -5.86
N GLY A 38 -13.51 -13.52 -6.29
CA GLY A 38 -12.77 -14.69 -6.76
C GLY A 38 -11.61 -14.40 -7.72
N ASN A 39 -10.73 -15.37 -7.92
CA ASN A 39 -9.46 -15.16 -8.61
C ASN A 39 -9.66 -14.58 -10.03
N GLY A 40 -8.93 -13.52 -10.35
CA GLY A 40 -9.06 -12.77 -11.60
C GLY A 40 -8.41 -11.41 -11.50
N TRP A 41 -7.83 -10.94 -12.61
CA TRP A 41 -7.10 -9.67 -12.64
C TRP A 41 -8.03 -8.47 -12.44
N GLU A 42 -7.64 -7.59 -11.53
CA GLU A 42 -8.38 -6.38 -11.23
C GLU A 42 -7.41 -5.24 -10.97
N ASN A 43 -7.66 -4.10 -11.62
CA ASN A 43 -7.07 -2.82 -11.27
C ASN A 43 -8.09 -2.04 -10.43
N ARG A 44 -7.74 -1.75 -9.18
CA ARG A 44 -8.61 -1.06 -8.23
C ARG A 44 -7.92 0.18 -7.67
N THR A 45 -8.57 1.33 -7.77
CA THR A 45 -8.23 2.50 -6.95
C THR A 45 -8.70 2.24 -5.52
N ILE A 46 -7.76 2.10 -4.61
CA ILE A 46 -8.02 1.80 -3.19
C ILE A 46 -8.35 3.07 -2.42
N ARG A 47 -7.70 4.17 -2.78
CA ARG A 47 -7.95 5.48 -2.17
C ARG A 47 -7.61 6.61 -3.13
N ASN A 48 -8.48 7.61 -3.15
CA ASN A 48 -8.16 8.97 -3.60
C ASN A 48 -7.80 9.85 -2.40
N GLY A 49 -6.85 10.76 -2.60
CA GLY A 49 -6.28 11.62 -1.57
C GLY A 49 -5.07 11.02 -0.87
N MET A 50 -4.63 11.70 0.18
CA MET A 50 -3.39 11.40 0.89
C MET A 50 -3.49 10.14 1.74
N GLY A 51 -2.37 9.47 1.95
CA GLY A 51 -2.31 8.29 2.81
C GLY A 51 -0.89 7.78 3.05
N TYR A 52 -0.81 6.72 3.84
CA TYR A 52 0.41 5.99 4.11
C TYR A 52 0.21 4.51 3.84
N LEU A 53 0.93 3.96 2.86
CA LEU A 53 0.90 2.54 2.54
C LEU A 53 1.82 1.79 3.51
N ILE A 54 1.25 0.89 4.31
CA ILE A 54 1.99 0.07 5.27
C ILE A 54 2.57 -1.14 4.55
N SER A 55 1.70 -1.97 3.99
CA SER A 55 2.08 -3.24 3.38
C SER A 55 1.11 -3.66 2.29
N CYS A 56 1.61 -4.49 1.39
CA CYS A 56 0.81 -5.22 0.42
C CYS A 56 1.10 -6.72 0.58
N TYR A 57 0.05 -7.53 0.50
CA TYR A 57 0.13 -8.99 0.50
C TYR A 57 -0.35 -9.51 -0.85
N ASN A 58 0.54 -10.16 -1.58
CA ASN A 58 0.27 -10.79 -2.86
C ASN A 58 0.16 -12.28 -2.63
N ALA A 59 -1.06 -12.80 -2.69
CA ALA A 59 -1.30 -14.23 -2.50
C ALA A 59 -1.09 -15.05 -3.79
N ASN A 60 -0.70 -14.41 -4.90
CA ASN A 60 -0.30 -15.13 -6.09
C ASN A 60 0.99 -15.92 -5.84
N SER A 61 1.14 -17.02 -6.55
CA SER A 61 2.37 -17.81 -6.65
C SER A 61 2.74 -17.99 -8.12
N GLY A 62 3.90 -18.60 -8.41
CA GLY A 62 4.29 -18.90 -9.79
C GLY A 62 4.53 -17.66 -10.67
N GLY A 63 4.26 -17.80 -11.97
CA GLY A 63 4.49 -16.74 -12.96
C GLY A 63 3.53 -15.54 -12.80
N GLU A 64 2.37 -15.76 -12.18
CA GLU A 64 1.35 -14.75 -11.91
C GLU A 64 1.77 -13.76 -10.82
N ALA A 65 2.73 -14.12 -9.97
CA ALA A 65 3.22 -13.23 -8.92
C ALA A 65 3.88 -11.96 -9.47
N GLY A 66 4.63 -12.07 -10.57
CA GLY A 66 5.38 -10.95 -11.15
C GLY A 66 4.53 -9.85 -11.78
N SER A 67 3.24 -10.15 -12.03
CA SER A 67 2.32 -9.19 -12.64
C SER A 67 1.59 -8.31 -11.62
N THR A 68 1.63 -8.63 -10.33
CA THR A 68 1.02 -7.82 -9.26
C THR A 68 1.85 -6.55 -9.01
N TRP A 69 1.17 -5.41 -8.88
CA TRP A 69 1.83 -4.13 -8.58
C TRP A 69 0.92 -3.23 -7.75
N TYR A 70 1.55 -2.30 -7.03
CA TYR A 70 0.87 -1.15 -6.42
C TYR A 70 1.36 0.13 -7.09
N LYS A 71 0.52 1.16 -7.07
CA LYS A 71 0.80 2.47 -7.67
C LYS A 71 0.51 3.56 -6.64
N LEU A 72 1.53 4.34 -6.32
CA LEU A 72 1.45 5.49 -5.43
C LEU A 72 1.67 6.74 -6.27
N ASP A 73 0.71 7.67 -6.27
CA ASP A 73 0.85 8.95 -6.99
C ASP A 73 1.27 8.79 -8.46
N GLY A 74 0.73 7.77 -9.14
CA GLY A 74 1.06 7.44 -10.53
C GLY A 74 2.30 6.56 -10.71
N ALA A 75 3.18 6.45 -9.70
CA ALA A 75 4.39 5.64 -9.76
C ALA A 75 4.10 4.17 -9.42
N GLN A 76 4.28 3.28 -10.40
CA GLN A 76 4.05 1.85 -10.26
C GLN A 76 5.27 1.14 -9.66
N THR A 77 5.04 0.18 -8.76
CA THR A 77 6.07 -0.70 -8.22
C THR A 77 5.57 -2.14 -8.25
N SER A 78 6.34 -3.04 -8.86
CA SER A 78 6.04 -4.48 -8.88
C SER A 78 6.15 -5.06 -7.47
N GLN A 79 5.33 -6.06 -7.17
CA GLN A 79 5.26 -6.70 -5.87
C GLN A 79 5.47 -8.21 -6.01
N PRO A 80 6.47 -8.81 -5.33
CA PRO A 80 6.66 -10.26 -5.34
C PRO A 80 5.51 -10.98 -4.61
N ALA A 81 5.49 -12.32 -4.71
CA ALA A 81 4.62 -13.15 -3.87
C ALA A 81 4.90 -12.91 -2.38
N GLY A 82 3.86 -13.00 -1.56
CA GLY A 82 3.93 -12.78 -0.11
C GLY A 82 3.78 -11.30 0.29
N THR A 83 4.21 -11.01 1.52
CA THR A 83 4.05 -9.68 2.12
C THR A 83 5.23 -8.79 1.82
N THR A 84 4.96 -7.65 1.19
CA THR A 84 5.92 -6.56 1.03
C THR A 84 5.60 -5.45 2.04
N ASN A 85 6.54 -5.16 2.93
CA ASN A 85 6.48 -3.99 3.80
C ASN A 85 6.96 -2.76 3.01
N VAL A 86 6.05 -1.82 2.73
CA VAL A 86 6.33 -0.67 1.85
C VAL A 86 6.74 0.54 2.67
N GLY A 87 5.89 0.94 3.63
CA GLY A 87 6.15 2.06 4.53
C GLY A 87 6.37 3.42 3.83
N LYS A 88 5.49 3.79 2.91
CA LYS A 88 5.61 5.04 2.11
C LYS A 88 4.35 5.88 2.14
N PHE A 89 4.53 7.20 2.13
CA PHE A 89 3.43 8.15 1.94
C PHE A 89 3.06 8.31 0.47
N PHE A 90 1.78 8.61 0.24
CA PHE A 90 1.24 9.07 -1.03
C PHE A 90 0.33 10.29 -0.79
N THR A 91 0.18 11.10 -1.83
CA THR A 91 -0.40 12.45 -1.73
C THR A 91 -1.67 12.64 -2.58
N SER A 92 -1.89 11.77 -3.55
CA SER A 92 -2.98 11.87 -4.52
C SER A 92 -3.79 10.58 -4.62
N SER A 93 -3.16 9.42 -4.68
CA SER A 93 -3.88 8.15 -4.81
C SER A 93 -3.02 6.92 -4.49
N LEU A 94 -3.72 5.85 -4.12
CA LEU A 94 -3.22 4.48 -4.03
C LEU A 94 -4.10 3.60 -4.94
N ALA A 95 -3.47 2.94 -5.90
CA ALA A 95 -4.09 1.92 -6.73
C ALA A 95 -3.31 0.61 -6.66
N ILE A 96 -3.97 -0.49 -6.98
CA ILE A 96 -3.37 -1.82 -6.95
C ILE A 96 -3.90 -2.67 -8.09
N TYR A 97 -3.03 -3.53 -8.61
CA TYR A 97 -3.37 -4.55 -9.58
C TYR A 97 -2.99 -5.90 -9.03
N TRP A 98 -4.00 -6.76 -8.86
CA TRP A 98 -3.88 -8.04 -8.17
C TRP A 98 -4.78 -9.10 -8.82
N TRP A 99 -4.54 -10.37 -8.51
CA TRP A 99 -5.34 -11.49 -9.06
C TRP A 99 -6.02 -12.30 -7.96
N SER A 100 -5.27 -12.75 -6.97
CA SER A 100 -5.78 -13.66 -5.94
C SER A 100 -6.76 -12.96 -5.02
N SER A 101 -7.91 -13.61 -4.76
CA SER A 101 -8.99 -13.11 -3.91
C SER A 101 -8.56 -12.85 -2.46
N THR A 102 -7.48 -13.50 -2.00
CA THR A 102 -6.92 -13.34 -0.65
C THR A 102 -5.80 -12.30 -0.59
N SER A 103 -5.42 -11.69 -1.72
CA SER A 103 -4.49 -10.56 -1.73
C SER A 103 -5.10 -9.37 -0.99
N SER A 104 -4.26 -8.61 -0.30
CA SER A 104 -4.71 -7.48 0.49
C SER A 104 -3.70 -6.33 0.50
N VAL A 105 -4.20 -5.14 0.79
CA VAL A 105 -3.40 -3.93 0.98
C VAL A 105 -3.78 -3.28 2.30
N THR A 106 -2.78 -2.89 3.08
CA THR A 106 -2.97 -2.23 4.37
C THR A 106 -2.38 -0.83 4.33
N TYR A 107 -3.19 0.17 4.65
CA TYR A 107 -2.81 1.58 4.57
C TYR A 107 -3.48 2.40 5.68
N ILE A 108 -2.99 3.61 5.94
CA ILE A 108 -3.65 4.60 6.81
C ILE A 108 -4.16 5.75 5.93
N PRO A 109 -5.48 6.03 5.93
CA PRO A 109 -5.98 7.25 5.30
C PRO A 109 -5.47 8.47 6.06
N CYS A 110 -4.90 9.43 5.32
CA CYS A 110 -4.43 10.70 5.87
C CYS A 110 -5.39 11.83 5.53
#